data_AF-A0A0F3GWV3-F1
#
_entry.id   AF-A0A0F3GWV3-F1
#
_cell.length_a   1.000
_cell.length_b   1.000
_cell.length_c   1.000
_cell.angle_alpha   90.00
_cell.angle_beta   90.00
_cell.angle_gamma   90.00
#
_symmetry.space_group_name_H-M   'P 1'
#
loop_
_entity.id
_entity.type
_entity.pdbx_description
1 polymer ?
#
loop_
_entity_poly.entity_id
_entity_poly.type
_entity_poly.pdbx_seq_one_letter_code
_entity_poly.pdbx_strand_id
1 'polypeptide(L)'
;MQRNWIGKSTGAEVLFAVEGSADTIKIFTTRPDTLFGATFVCLAPLHPLADTLTADKTALKQVIDAYGKDDEKLGLFTGSYAINPINNERIPIYIANFVLMDYGTGAIMSVPA
;
A
#
# COMPACT_ATOMS: atom_id res chain seq x y z
N MET A 1 -5.84 -27.91 8.01
CA MET A 1 -6.77 -27.00 7.28
C MET A 1 -7.16 -25.78 8.11
N GLN A 2 -7.77 -25.90 9.30
CA GLN A 2 -8.22 -24.74 10.10
C GLN A 2 -7.14 -23.69 10.42
N ARG A 3 -5.90 -24.10 10.72
CA ARG A 3 -4.80 -23.15 11.03
C ARG A 3 -4.46 -22.19 9.89
N ASN A 4 -4.51 -22.65 8.64
CA ASN A 4 -4.21 -21.82 7.46
C ASN A 4 -5.34 -20.83 7.16
N TRP A 5 -6.57 -21.14 7.60
CA TRP A 5 -7.73 -20.27 7.41
C TRP A 5 -7.82 -19.18 8.48
N ILE A 6 -7.44 -19.49 9.73
CA ILE A 6 -7.39 -18.49 10.82
C ILE A 6 -6.31 -17.44 10.56
N GLY A 7 -5.16 -17.85 9.99
CA GLY A 7 -4.17 -16.91 9.44
C GLY A 7 -3.68 -15.83 10.42
N LYS A 8 -3.50 -16.17 11.71
CA LYS A 8 -3.09 -15.19 12.73
C LYS A 8 -1.64 -14.74 12.50
N SER A 9 -1.48 -13.53 11.99
CA SER A 9 -0.18 -12.89 11.78
C SER A 9 0.24 -12.07 13.01
N THR A 10 1.51 -12.15 13.39
CA THR A 10 2.15 -11.23 14.35
C THR A 10 3.08 -10.33 13.56
N GLY A 11 3.00 -9.02 13.76
CA GLY A 11 3.73 -8.04 12.98
C GLY A 11 3.72 -6.66 13.62
N ALA A 12 4.07 -5.65 12.84
CA ALA A 12 4.09 -4.26 13.27
C ALA A 12 3.20 -3.40 12.36
N GLU A 13 2.56 -2.40 12.98
CA GLU A 13 2.00 -1.26 12.25
C GLU A 13 3.07 -0.19 12.09
N VAL A 14 3.20 0.38 10.90
CA VAL A 14 4.19 1.41 10.58
C VAL A 14 3.50 2.57 9.90
N LEU A 15 3.86 3.79 10.28
CA LEU A 15 3.32 5.02 9.72
C LEU A 15 4.31 5.63 8.74
N PHE A 16 3.88 5.80 7.49
CA PHE A 16 4.60 6.51 6.44
C PHE A 16 3.94 7.87 6.26
N ALA A 17 4.67 8.96 6.48
CA ALA A 17 4.16 10.31 6.25
C ALA A 17 4.03 10.57 4.75
N VAL A 18 2.94 11.19 4.31
CA VAL A 18 2.79 11.63 2.91
C VAL A 18 3.54 12.96 2.73
N GLU A 19 4.43 13.03 1.74
CA GLU A 19 5.19 14.24 1.45
C GLU A 19 4.23 15.40 1.11
N GLY A 20 4.38 16.53 1.80
CA GLY A 20 3.58 17.72 1.55
C GLY A 20 2.12 17.65 2.05
N SER A 21 1.75 16.62 2.81
CA SER A 21 0.44 16.50 3.46
C SER A 21 0.59 16.25 4.97
N ALA A 22 -0.48 16.51 5.72
CA ALA A 22 -0.63 16.06 7.11
C ALA A 22 -1.07 14.57 7.20
N ASP A 23 -1.39 13.95 6.06
CA ASP A 23 -1.83 12.57 5.98
C ASP A 23 -0.70 11.58 6.26
N THR A 24 -1.06 10.45 6.84
CA THR A 24 -0.15 9.31 7.05
C THR A 24 -0.75 8.04 6.50
N ILE A 25 0.07 7.24 5.81
CA ILE A 25 -0.29 5.89 5.38
C ILE A 25 0.15 4.92 6.47
N LYS A 26 -0.82 4.22 7.06
CA LYS A 26 -0.55 3.12 7.99
C LYS A 26 -0.43 1.82 7.20
N ILE A 27 0.66 1.08 7.37
CA ILE A 27 0.84 -0.27 6.81
C ILE A 27 0.97 -1.30 7.93
N PHE A 28 0.62 -2.55 7.63
CA PHE A 28 0.94 -3.70 8.48
C PHE A 28 1.98 -4.59 7.78
N THR A 29 2.99 -5.04 8.52
CA THR A 29 3.99 -5.99 8.02
C THR A 29 4.36 -7.02 9.08
N THR A 30 4.49 -8.28 8.68
CA THR A 30 5.09 -9.33 9.52
C THR A 30 6.62 -9.35 9.44
N ARG A 31 7.21 -8.52 8.59
CA ARG A 31 8.65 -8.35 8.37
C ARG A 31 9.06 -6.89 8.63
N PRO A 32 8.96 -6.39 9.87
CA PRO A 32 9.42 -5.03 10.20
C PRO A 32 10.93 -4.88 10.03
N ASP A 33 11.68 -5.98 10.09
CA ASP A 33 13.12 -6.03 9.84
C ASP A 33 13.50 -5.54 8.42
N THR A 34 12.59 -5.61 7.45
CA THR A 34 12.85 -5.24 6.05
C THR A 34 12.47 -3.80 5.70
N LEU A 35 12.04 -2.99 6.67
CA LEU A 35 11.59 -1.61 6.47
C LEU A 35 12.63 -0.73 5.76
N PHE A 36 13.92 -0.95 6.00
CA PHE A 36 14.98 -0.19 5.35
C PHE A 36 14.99 -0.38 3.83
N GLY A 37 14.57 -1.55 3.35
CA GLY A 37 14.54 -1.89 1.91
C GLY A 37 13.21 -1.54 1.22
N ALA A 38 12.28 -0.85 1.90
CA ALA A 38 11.02 -0.46 1.29
C ALA A 38 11.26 0.58 0.19
N THR A 39 10.93 0.23 -1.06
CA THR A 39 11.17 1.08 -2.23
C THR A 39 9.93 1.80 -2.73
N PHE A 40 8.73 1.35 -2.36
CA PHE A 40 7.45 2.01 -2.62
C PHE A 40 6.36 1.55 -1.66
N VAL A 41 5.28 2.32 -1.56
CA VAL A 41 4.07 1.97 -0.82
C VAL A 41 2.93 1.74 -1.81
N CYS A 42 2.11 0.71 -1.56
CA CYS A 42 0.89 0.48 -2.33
C CYS A 42 -0.35 0.62 -1.45
N LEU A 43 -1.37 1.30 -1.98
CA LEU A 43 -2.70 1.40 -1.40
C LEU A 43 -3.66 0.48 -2.15
N ALA A 44 -4.68 -0.01 -1.44
CA ALA A 44 -5.85 -0.61 -2.06
C ALA A 44 -6.58 0.44 -2.94
N PRO A 45 -7.24 0.03 -4.04
CA PRO A 45 -7.98 0.96 -4.90
C PRO A 45 -9.14 1.65 -4.20
N LEU A 46 -9.68 1.02 -3.15
CA LEU A 46 -10.75 1.55 -2.31
C LEU A 46 -10.25 2.26 -1.04
N HIS A 47 -8.93 2.45 -0.90
CA HIS A 47 -8.36 3.14 0.26
C HIS A 47 -8.79 4.63 0.25
N PRO A 48 -9.13 5.25 1.38
CA PRO A 48 -9.58 6.65 1.42
C PRO A 48 -8.61 7.64 0.76
N LEU A 49 -7.30 7.41 0.94
CA LEU A 49 -6.25 8.22 0.31
C LEU A 49 -6.06 7.94 -1.19
N ALA A 50 -6.58 6.84 -1.74
CA ALA A 50 -6.44 6.54 -3.16
C ALA A 50 -7.12 7.61 -4.02
N ASP A 51 -8.31 8.06 -3.61
CA ASP A 51 -9.02 9.12 -4.33
C ASP A 51 -8.32 10.47 -4.18
N THR A 52 -7.80 10.81 -2.99
CA THR A 52 -7.18 12.13 -2.77
C THR A 52 -5.79 12.25 -3.41
N LEU A 53 -5.02 11.16 -3.44
CA LEU A 53 -3.64 11.19 -3.91
C LEU A 53 -3.49 11.08 -5.43
N THR A 54 -4.52 10.66 -6.16
CA THR A 54 -4.48 10.57 -7.63
C THR A 54 -5.41 11.56 -8.32
N ALA A 55 -4.87 12.29 -9.29
CA ALA A 55 -5.65 13.13 -10.19
C ALA A 55 -6.27 12.32 -11.34
N ASP A 56 -5.68 11.18 -11.72
CA ASP A 56 -6.16 10.35 -12.82
C ASP A 56 -7.28 9.41 -12.35
N LYS A 57 -8.51 9.95 -12.35
CA LYS A 57 -9.72 9.21 -11.98
C LYS A 57 -10.07 8.11 -12.99
N THR A 58 -9.62 8.24 -14.23
CA THR A 58 -9.89 7.22 -15.27
C THR A 58 -9.03 5.99 -15.02
N ALA A 59 -7.72 6.20 -14.80
CA ALA A 59 -6.83 5.11 -14.44
C ALA A 59 -7.20 4.48 -13.10
N LEU A 60 -7.60 5.30 -12.11
CA LEU A 60 -8.08 4.77 -10.82
C LEU A 60 -9.27 3.82 -11.02
N LYS A 61 -10.24 4.20 -11.84
CA LYS A 61 -11.39 3.35 -12.14
C LYS A 61 -10.97 2.02 -12.78
N GLN A 62 -9.99 2.02 -13.68
CA GLN A 62 -9.47 0.78 -14.28
C GLN A 62 -8.86 -0.15 -13.22
N VAL A 63 -8.11 0.39 -12.25
CA VAL A 63 -7.55 -0.41 -11.15
C VAL A 63 -8.66 -0.92 -10.21
N ILE A 64 -9.69 -0.11 -9.94
CA ILE A 64 -10.87 -0.53 -9.17
C ILE A 64 -11.62 -1.65 -9.88
N ASP A 65 -11.83 -1.56 -11.19
CA ASP A 65 -12.53 -2.58 -11.97
C ASP A 65 -11.77 -3.93 -11.99
N ALA A 66 -10.47 -3.91 -11.72
CA ALA A 66 -9.60 -5.10 -11.60
C ALA A 66 -9.37 -5.54 -10.13
N TYR A 67 -9.97 -4.86 -9.15
CA TYR A 67 -9.74 -5.10 -7.72
C TYR A 67 -10.18 -6.50 -7.30
N GLY A 68 -9.30 -7.23 -6.61
CA GLY A 68 -9.58 -8.57 -6.08
C GLY A 68 -9.75 -9.67 -7.13
N LYS A 69 -9.45 -9.40 -8.40
CA LYS A 69 -9.41 -10.41 -9.46
C LYS A 69 -8.02 -11.02 -9.53
N ASP A 70 -7.96 -12.33 -9.80
CA ASP A 70 -6.71 -13.07 -10.01
C ASP A 70 -6.06 -12.81 -11.41
N ASP A 71 -6.54 -11.78 -12.11
CA ASP A 71 -6.05 -11.34 -13.42
C ASP A 71 -4.69 -10.61 -13.30
N GLU A 72 -4.31 -9.87 -14.34
CA GLU A 72 -3.09 -9.09 -14.41
C GLU A 72 -2.95 -8.09 -13.25
N LYS A 73 -1.72 -7.97 -12.71
CA LYS A 73 -1.42 -7.00 -11.65
C LYS A 73 -1.35 -5.61 -12.25
N LEU A 74 -2.30 -4.76 -11.86
CA LEU A 74 -2.36 -3.36 -12.26
C LEU A 74 -1.86 -2.47 -11.12
N GLY A 75 -1.06 -1.47 -11.48
CA GLY A 75 -0.54 -0.45 -10.57
C GLY A 75 -0.64 0.93 -11.20
N LEU A 76 -1.14 1.89 -10.42
CA LEU A 76 -1.24 3.30 -10.79
C LEU A 76 -0.33 4.13 -9.88
N PHE A 77 0.64 4.84 -10.45
CA PHE A 77 1.41 5.82 -9.70
C PHE A 77 0.52 7.02 -9.38
N THR A 78 0.51 7.45 -8.12
CA THR A 78 -0.34 8.56 -7.67
C THR A 78 0.23 9.94 -8.02
N GLY A 79 1.54 10.03 -8.30
CA GLY A 79 2.26 11.33 -8.33
C GLY A 79 2.71 11.79 -6.95
N SER A 80 2.28 11.11 -5.88
CA SER A 80 2.61 11.43 -4.50
C SER A 80 3.71 10.51 -3.97
N TYR A 81 4.41 10.99 -2.94
CA TYR A 81 5.49 10.26 -2.28
C TYR A 81 5.20 10.11 -0.79
N ALA A 82 5.72 9.04 -0.21
CA ALA A 82 5.77 8.80 1.21
C ALA A 82 7.22 8.92 1.71
N ILE A 83 7.37 9.22 3.00
CA ILE A 83 8.67 9.25 3.68
C ILE A 83 8.82 7.96 4.47
N ASN A 84 9.88 7.21 4.19
CA ASN A 84 10.23 6.03 4.96
C ASN A 84 10.70 6.45 6.37
N PRO A 85 10.06 5.97 7.45
CA PRO A 85 10.37 6.42 8.81
C PRO A 85 11.72 5.92 9.35
N ILE A 86 12.37 4.98 8.67
CA ILE A 86 13.64 4.40 9.11
C ILE A 86 14.85 5.15 8.55
N ASN A 87 14.80 5.52 7.26
CA ASN A 87 15.94 6.13 6.55
C ASN A 87 15.64 7.51 5.96
N ASN A 88 14.42 8.03 6.18
CA ASN A 88 13.93 9.30 5.65
C ASN A 88 13.94 9.41 4.11
N GLU A 89 14.06 8.29 3.39
CA GLU A 89 14.00 8.30 1.95
C GLU A 89 12.59 8.54 1.44
N ARG A 90 12.53 9.25 0.31
CA ARG A 90 11.30 9.44 -0.45
C ARG A 90 11.03 8.22 -1.31
N ILE A 91 9.85 7.64 -1.13
CA ILE A 91 9.41 6.48 -1.88
C ILE A 91 8.04 6.75 -2.54
N PRO A 92 7.83 6.35 -3.81
CA PRO A 92 6.59 6.61 -4.52
C PRO A 92 5.41 5.85 -3.89
N ILE A 93 4.22 6.45 -3.99
CA ILE A 93 2.95 5.84 -3.59
C ILE A 93 2.21 5.36 -4.84
N TYR A 94 1.84 4.08 -4.87
CA TYR A 94 1.04 3.45 -5.91
C TYR A 94 -0.33 3.02 -5.37
N ILE A 95 -1.27 2.84 -6.28
CA ILE A 95 -2.55 2.18 -6.04
C ILE A 95 -2.54 0.88 -6.84
N ALA A 96 -2.83 -0.26 -6.21
CA ALA A 96 -2.68 -1.56 -6.86
C ALA A 96 -3.87 -2.50 -6.60
N ASN A 97 -4.29 -3.23 -7.63
CA ASN A 97 -5.49 -4.07 -7.59
C ASN A 97 -5.39 -5.29 -6.67
N PHE A 98 -4.16 -5.72 -6.34
CA PHE A 98 -3.89 -6.86 -5.47
C PHE A 98 -3.75 -6.51 -3.98
N VAL A 99 -3.78 -5.23 -3.61
CA VAL A 99 -3.77 -4.80 -2.21
C VAL A 99 -5.20 -4.75 -1.70
N LEU A 100 -5.54 -5.63 -0.77
CA LEU A 100 -6.91 -5.78 -0.27
C LEU A 100 -7.18 -4.82 0.89
N MET A 101 -8.28 -4.07 0.80
CA MET A 101 -8.73 -3.13 1.85
C MET A 101 -9.03 -3.86 3.17
N ASP A 102 -9.61 -5.05 3.08
CA ASP A 102 -10.00 -5.85 4.26
C ASP A 102 -8.84 -6.66 4.86
N TYR A 103 -7.63 -6.53 4.29
CA TYR A 103 -6.43 -7.20 4.79
C TYR A 103 -5.43 -6.19 5.37
N GLY A 104 -5.18 -6.30 6.68
CA GLY A 104 -4.32 -5.37 7.39
C GLY A 104 -4.95 -3.97 7.44
N THR A 105 -4.31 -3.00 6.80
CA THR A 105 -4.72 -1.58 6.82
C THR A 105 -5.16 -1.07 5.45
N GLY A 106 -5.29 -1.96 4.46
CA GLY A 106 -5.53 -1.57 3.07
C GLY A 106 -4.35 -0.88 2.40
N ALA A 107 -3.15 -1.03 2.99
CA ALA A 107 -1.90 -0.52 2.45
C ALA A 107 -0.72 -1.43 2.84
N ILE A 108 0.26 -1.53 1.95
CA ILE A 108 1.48 -2.32 2.16
C ILE A 108 2.72 -1.52 1.77
N MET A 109 3.84 -1.84 2.40
CA MET A 109 5.16 -1.47 1.90
C MET A 109 5.68 -2.57 0.96
N SER A 110 6.43 -2.19 -0.07
CA SER A 110 7.04 -3.13 -1.00
C SER A 110 8.54 -3.16 -0.85
N VAL A 111 9.07 -4.36 -0.63
CA VAL A 111 10.50 -4.65 -0.48
C VAL A 111 10.88 -5.69 -1.55
N PRO A 112 11.43 -5.28 -2.71
CA PRO A 112 11.71 -6.20 -3.82
C PRO A 112 12.92 -7.12 -3.65
N ALA A 113 13.81 -6.81 -2.69
CA ALA A 113 15.08 -7.53 -2.47
C ALA A 113 14.91 -8.84 -1.69
#